data_AF-A0A804QWX1-F1
#
_entry.id   AF-A0A804QWX1-F1
#
_cell.length_a   1.000
_cell.length_b   1.000
_cell.length_c   1.000
_cell.angle_alpha   90.00
_cell.angle_beta   90.00
_cell.angle_gamma   90.00
#
_symmetry.space_group_name_H-M   'P 1'
#
loop_
_entity.id
_entity.type
_entity.pdbx_description
1 polymer ?
#
loop_
_entity_poly.entity_id
_entity_poly.type
_entity_poly.pdbx_seq_one_letter_code
_entity_poly.pdbx_strand_id
1 'polypeptide(L)'
;MARAAVDAPPANGGTCCHATKGLGYATSLEAMEKGPREKLVYITCVYNGTGINKLDYLATMDLDPDSPTYSQVIHRLSVTHIGDELHHSGWNSCSSCHATDPRAPSLHNVFEYKDIAEKTGLGFPHTSHCLASGDIMISCLGDKEGNTTGNGFLLLDSEFNVKGRQYNIEDPAKPFLAGQVWVGGLLPKGGDVVYVTDDSQEEQYNVPQVKVTSLQTF
;
A
#
# COMPACT_ATOMS: atom_id res chain seq x y z
N MET A 1 -9.32 55.53 2.26
CA MET A 1 -10.64 55.01 2.61
C MET A 1 -11.41 54.74 1.33
N ALA A 2 -11.67 53.48 1.01
CA ALA A 2 -12.67 53.07 0.03
C ALA A 2 -13.50 51.94 0.66
N ARG A 3 -14.82 52.10 0.57
CA ARG A 3 -15.89 51.27 1.14
C ARG A 3 -16.51 50.38 0.06
N ALA A 4 -17.31 49.43 0.55
CA ALA A 4 -18.41 48.69 -0.07
C ALA A 4 -17.99 47.43 -0.85
N ALA A 5 -18.21 46.23 -0.33
CA ALA A 5 -19.47 45.51 -0.05
C ALA A 5 -19.92 44.67 -1.26
N VAL A 6 -20.04 43.36 -1.06
CA VAL A 6 -21.20 42.56 -1.45
C VAL A 6 -21.17 41.25 -0.66
N ASP A 7 -22.19 41.08 0.19
CA ASP A 7 -22.51 39.83 0.88
C ASP A 7 -23.00 38.78 -0.13
N ALA A 8 -22.43 37.57 -0.07
CA ALA A 8 -23.02 36.37 -0.66
C ALA A 8 -23.66 35.53 0.47
N PRO A 9 -24.82 34.90 0.24
CA PRO A 9 -25.67 34.32 1.29
C PRO A 9 -25.05 33.03 1.89
N PRO A 10 -25.47 32.64 3.10
CA PRO A 10 -24.89 31.49 3.80
C PRO A 10 -25.23 30.19 3.06
N ALA A 11 -24.18 29.49 2.61
CA ALA A 11 -24.30 28.13 2.14
C ALA A 11 -24.66 27.23 3.32
N ASN A 12 -25.92 26.78 3.35
CA ASN A 12 -26.37 25.68 4.17
C ASN A 12 -25.60 24.41 3.79
N GLY A 13 -25.03 23.74 4.80
CA GLY A 13 -24.81 22.30 4.78
C GLY A 13 -23.51 21.84 4.11
N GLY A 14 -22.52 21.50 4.94
CA GLY A 14 -21.37 20.72 4.50
C GLY A 14 -20.06 21.14 5.14
N THR A 15 -19.98 21.12 6.47
CA THR A 15 -18.71 21.23 7.21
C THR A 15 -17.84 20.02 6.89
N CYS A 16 -17.06 20.08 5.81
CA CYS A 16 -16.14 19.01 5.41
C CYS A 16 -14.76 19.16 6.06
N CYS A 17 -14.32 20.39 6.40
CA CYS A 17 -12.89 20.64 6.66
C CYS A 17 -12.52 21.23 8.03
N HIS A 18 -13.42 21.23 9.02
CA HIS A 18 -13.08 21.63 10.40
C HIS A 18 -13.27 20.48 11.38
N ALA A 19 -12.46 19.44 11.22
CA ALA A 19 -12.08 18.57 12.31
C ALA A 19 -10.63 18.15 12.09
N THR A 20 -9.72 18.75 12.84
CA THR A 20 -8.28 18.47 12.93
C THR A 20 -7.95 17.07 13.49
N LYS A 21 -8.85 16.09 13.36
CA LYS A 21 -8.57 14.69 13.66
C LYS A 21 -8.24 13.99 12.35
N GLY A 22 -6.97 13.65 12.16
CA GLY A 22 -6.55 12.78 11.07
C GLY A 22 -7.32 11.46 11.05
N LEU A 23 -7.27 10.75 9.92
CA LEU A 23 -7.83 9.41 9.79
C LEU A 23 -7.21 8.47 10.84
N GLY A 24 -8.03 7.79 11.63
CA GLY A 24 -7.59 6.80 12.62
C GLY A 24 -7.44 7.35 14.05
N TYR A 25 -6.54 6.72 14.82
CA TYR A 25 -6.30 7.01 16.24
C TYR A 25 -5.00 7.80 16.43
N ALA A 26 -4.93 8.69 17.42
CA ALA A 26 -3.76 9.54 17.63
C ALA A 26 -2.56 8.77 18.21
N THR A 27 -2.80 7.62 18.86
CA THR A 27 -1.76 6.77 19.45
C THR A 27 -2.14 5.30 19.32
N SER A 28 -1.15 4.40 19.37
CA SER A 28 -1.40 2.96 19.43
C SER A 28 -2.21 2.55 20.66
N LEU A 29 -2.05 3.25 21.79
CA LEU A 29 -2.83 3.02 22.99
C LEU A 29 -4.30 3.38 22.77
N GLU A 30 -4.58 4.55 22.19
CA GLU A 30 -5.96 4.94 21.86
C GLU A 30 -6.60 3.97 20.86
N ALA A 31 -5.83 3.49 19.88
CA ALA A 31 -6.29 2.45 18.95
C ALA A 31 -6.64 1.15 19.66
N MET A 32 -5.83 0.73 20.63
CA MET A 32 -6.09 -0.48 21.40
C MET A 32 -7.31 -0.34 22.32
N GLU A 33 -7.50 0.84 22.94
CA GLU A 33 -8.59 1.09 23.90
C GLU A 33 -9.94 1.37 23.24
N LYS A 34 -9.93 2.07 22.09
CA LYS A 34 -11.14 2.54 21.40
C LYS A 34 -11.39 1.85 20.07
N GLY A 35 -10.46 1.02 19.62
CA GLY A 35 -10.60 0.13 18.47
C GLY A 35 -11.71 -0.89 18.68
N PRO A 36 -12.53 -1.20 17.65
CA PRO A 36 -13.33 -2.41 17.71
C PRO A 36 -12.38 -3.62 17.80
N ARG A 37 -12.63 -4.53 18.76
CA ARG A 37 -11.83 -5.76 18.86
C ARG A 37 -11.96 -6.57 17.56
N GLU A 38 -10.83 -7.01 17.04
CA GLU A 38 -10.76 -7.88 15.89
C GLU A 38 -11.38 -9.23 16.22
N LYS A 39 -12.25 -9.70 15.32
CA LYS A 39 -12.96 -10.98 15.47
C LYS A 39 -12.34 -12.10 14.65
N LEU A 40 -11.38 -11.76 13.79
CA LEU A 40 -10.69 -12.69 12.91
C LEU A 40 -9.21 -12.35 12.89
N VAL A 41 -8.37 -13.38 12.83
CA VAL A 41 -6.95 -13.24 12.50
C VAL A 41 -6.60 -14.18 11.37
N TYR A 42 -5.77 -13.72 10.44
CA TYR A 42 -5.20 -14.54 9.39
C TYR A 42 -3.77 -14.91 9.74
N ILE A 43 -3.44 -16.19 9.65
CA ILE A 43 -2.12 -16.72 10.01
C ILE A 43 -1.55 -17.45 8.82
N THR A 44 -0.34 -17.08 8.42
CA THR A 44 0.45 -17.82 7.43
C THR A 44 0.91 -19.14 8.04
N CYS A 45 0.55 -20.25 7.41
CA CYS A 45 0.97 -21.59 7.81
C CYS A 45 1.90 -22.18 6.75
N VAL A 46 3.17 -22.32 7.12
CA VAL A 46 4.28 -22.66 6.21
C VAL A 46 4.72 -24.12 6.45
N TYR A 47 4.74 -24.91 5.39
CA TYR A 47 5.38 -26.23 5.33
C TYR A 47 6.72 -26.19 4.59
N ASN A 48 6.97 -25.15 3.78
CA ASN A 48 8.26 -24.97 3.14
C ASN A 48 9.38 -25.00 4.20
N GLY A 49 10.45 -25.77 3.92
CA GLY A 49 11.56 -25.97 4.86
C GLY A 49 11.32 -26.95 6.02
N THR A 50 10.12 -27.52 6.21
CA THR A 50 9.84 -28.48 7.31
C THR A 50 9.96 -29.96 6.91
N GLY A 51 10.26 -30.25 5.64
CA GLY A 51 10.25 -31.60 5.08
C GLY A 51 8.84 -32.18 4.80
N ILE A 52 7.78 -31.41 5.06
CA ILE A 52 6.41 -31.79 4.73
C ILE A 52 6.09 -31.30 3.32
N ASN A 53 5.77 -32.23 2.41
CA ASN A 53 5.48 -31.92 1.02
C ASN A 53 4.00 -31.55 0.81
N LYS A 54 3.57 -30.42 1.34
CA LYS A 54 2.20 -29.89 1.22
C LYS A 54 2.20 -28.40 0.89
N LEU A 55 1.08 -27.92 0.37
CA LEU A 55 0.84 -26.51 0.09
C LEU A 55 0.82 -25.71 1.41
N ASP A 56 1.55 -24.61 1.43
CA ASP A 56 1.36 -23.55 2.42
C ASP A 56 -0.09 -23.03 2.36
N TYR A 57 -0.58 -22.46 3.45
CA TYR A 57 -1.95 -21.94 3.49
C TYR A 57 -2.11 -20.77 4.44
N LEU A 58 -3.09 -19.92 4.14
CA LEU A 58 -3.58 -18.89 5.06
C LEU A 58 -4.71 -19.48 5.90
N ALA A 59 -4.51 -19.56 7.21
CA ALA A 59 -5.53 -19.96 8.17
C ALA A 59 -6.34 -18.75 8.62
N THR A 60 -7.66 -18.80 8.52
CA THR A 60 -8.54 -17.84 9.20
C THR A 60 -8.93 -18.42 10.55
N MET A 61 -8.61 -17.70 11.63
CA MET A 61 -9.00 -18.07 12.99
C MET A 61 -10.08 -17.14 13.52
N ASP A 62 -11.05 -17.75 14.21
CA ASP A 62 -12.13 -17.03 14.87
C ASP A 62 -11.70 -16.57 16.27
N LEU A 63 -11.73 -15.25 16.49
CA LEU A 63 -11.34 -14.63 17.75
C LEU A 63 -12.53 -13.99 18.50
N ASP A 64 -13.76 -14.22 18.04
CA ASP A 64 -14.95 -13.74 18.75
C ASP A 64 -15.30 -14.68 19.92
N PRO A 65 -15.19 -14.26 21.20
CA PRO A 65 -15.45 -15.13 22.35
C PRO A 65 -16.89 -15.63 22.43
N ASP A 66 -17.83 -14.93 21.80
CA ASP A 66 -19.24 -15.31 21.76
C ASP A 66 -19.55 -16.33 20.64
N SER A 67 -18.55 -16.66 19.81
CA SER A 67 -18.70 -17.60 18.69
C SER A 67 -18.57 -19.06 19.14
N PRO A 68 -19.40 -19.99 18.63
CA PRO A 68 -19.24 -21.42 18.89
C PRO A 68 -17.93 -22.01 18.34
N THR A 69 -17.29 -21.31 17.40
CA THR A 69 -15.99 -21.69 16.82
C THR A 69 -14.83 -20.85 17.36
N TYR A 70 -15.03 -20.14 18.48
CA TYR A 70 -13.98 -19.34 19.11
C TYR A 70 -12.67 -20.13 19.28
N SER A 71 -11.54 -19.50 18.96
CA SER A 71 -10.20 -20.06 19.02
C SER A 71 -9.96 -21.25 18.08
N GLN A 72 -10.75 -21.40 17.02
CA GLN A 72 -10.58 -22.44 16.01
C GLN A 72 -10.16 -21.86 14.65
N VAL A 73 -9.48 -22.68 13.85
CA VAL A 73 -9.28 -22.43 12.42
C VAL A 73 -10.60 -22.72 11.69
N ILE A 74 -11.24 -21.68 11.17
CA ILE A 74 -12.53 -21.76 10.48
C ILE A 74 -12.40 -21.84 8.96
N HIS A 75 -11.25 -21.46 8.41
CA HIS A 75 -10.97 -21.55 6.97
C HIS A 75 -9.48 -21.78 6.70
N ARG A 76 -9.17 -22.46 5.59
CA ARG A 76 -7.80 -22.66 5.08
C ARG A 76 -7.78 -22.36 3.58
N LEU A 77 -7.09 -21.30 3.20
CA LEU A 77 -6.83 -20.96 1.80
C LEU A 77 -5.43 -21.46 1.42
N SER A 78 -5.34 -22.52 0.62
CA SER A 78 -4.04 -23.03 0.15
C SER A 78 -3.48 -22.17 -0.98
N VAL A 79 -2.15 -22.04 -1.04
CA VAL A 79 -1.45 -21.49 -2.21
C VAL A 79 -1.49 -22.45 -3.40
N THR A 80 -1.00 -22.02 -4.56
CA THR A 80 -1.18 -22.74 -5.83
C THR A 80 -0.20 -23.91 -5.99
N HIS A 81 1.07 -23.70 -5.65
CA HIS A 81 2.14 -24.67 -5.90
C HIS A 81 2.82 -25.13 -4.61
N ILE A 82 3.26 -26.38 -4.60
CA ILE A 82 4.13 -26.89 -3.55
C ILE A 82 5.48 -26.16 -3.66
N GLY A 83 5.99 -25.66 -2.54
CA GLY A 83 7.23 -24.88 -2.49
C GLY A 83 7.01 -23.38 -2.63
N ASP A 84 5.78 -22.92 -2.94
CA ASP A 84 5.38 -21.54 -2.67
C ASP A 84 5.56 -21.29 -1.17
N GLU A 85 6.23 -20.20 -0.81
CA GLU A 85 6.49 -19.83 0.58
C GLU A 85 5.61 -18.64 0.96
N LEU A 86 4.66 -18.87 1.89
CA LEU A 86 3.98 -17.76 2.55
C LEU A 86 4.94 -17.09 3.53
N HIS A 87 5.70 -16.14 3.02
CA HIS A 87 6.51 -15.23 3.82
C HIS A 87 5.65 -14.00 4.16
N HIS A 88 5.75 -13.45 5.38
CA HIS A 88 4.83 -12.42 5.87
C HIS A 88 4.57 -11.30 4.84
N SER A 89 3.30 -10.93 4.63
CA SER A 89 2.98 -9.72 3.88
C SER A 89 2.58 -8.63 4.87
N GLY A 90 3.18 -7.45 4.76
CA GLY A 90 2.96 -6.32 5.68
C GLY A 90 1.58 -5.66 5.52
N TRP A 91 0.52 -6.44 5.32
CA TRP A 91 -0.80 -5.94 4.97
C TRP A 91 -1.81 -6.21 6.09
N ASN A 92 -2.24 -5.15 6.76
CA ASN A 92 -3.53 -5.09 7.44
C ASN A 92 -4.62 -4.90 6.38
N SER A 93 -5.82 -5.49 6.55
CA SER A 93 -6.95 -5.28 5.63
C SER A 93 -7.12 -3.79 5.31
N CYS A 94 -6.82 -3.39 4.08
CA CYS A 94 -6.93 -2.01 3.63
C CYS A 94 -8.41 -1.65 3.43
N SER A 95 -8.73 -0.36 3.34
CA SER A 95 -10.05 0.13 2.93
C SER A 95 -10.46 -0.32 1.52
N SER A 96 -9.64 -1.08 0.78
CA SER A 96 -10.03 -1.71 -0.48
C SER A 96 -10.68 -3.09 -0.31
N CYS A 97 -10.58 -3.74 0.86
CA CYS A 97 -11.17 -5.06 1.12
C CYS A 97 -12.68 -4.97 1.47
N HIS A 98 -13.42 -4.09 0.83
CA HIS A 98 -14.87 -4.01 0.99
C HIS A 98 -15.55 -5.06 0.10
N ALA A 99 -16.58 -5.74 0.64
CA ALA A 99 -17.51 -6.63 -0.07
C ALA A 99 -17.13 -8.12 -0.28
N THR A 100 -16.12 -8.66 0.42
CA THR A 100 -15.90 -10.11 0.49
C THR A 100 -16.16 -10.66 1.90
N ASP A 101 -16.37 -11.97 2.03
CA ASP A 101 -16.50 -12.60 3.34
C ASP A 101 -15.11 -12.71 4.00
N PRO A 102 -14.84 -11.97 5.10
CA PRO A 102 -13.55 -12.08 5.78
C PRO A 102 -13.36 -13.44 6.46
N ARG A 103 -14.42 -14.21 6.70
CA ARG A 103 -14.28 -15.57 7.26
C ARG A 103 -13.73 -16.56 6.22
N ALA A 104 -13.86 -16.25 4.94
CA ALA A 104 -13.47 -17.10 3.82
C ALA A 104 -12.72 -16.29 2.73
N PRO A 105 -11.49 -15.84 2.99
CA PRO A 105 -10.67 -15.15 1.99
C PRO A 105 -10.37 -16.06 0.79
N SER A 106 -10.19 -15.46 -0.38
CA SER A 106 -9.81 -16.15 -1.62
C SER A 106 -8.64 -15.45 -2.30
N LEU A 107 -7.91 -16.18 -3.15
CA LEU A 107 -6.89 -15.59 -4.01
C LEU A 107 -7.59 -14.80 -5.12
N HIS A 108 -7.29 -13.50 -5.21
CA HIS A 108 -7.88 -12.63 -6.23
C HIS A 108 -7.08 -12.66 -7.54
N ASN A 109 -5.75 -12.61 -7.45
CA ASN A 109 -4.85 -12.66 -8.59
C ASN A 109 -3.54 -13.35 -8.20
N VAL A 110 -2.91 -14.04 -9.16
CA VAL A 110 -1.63 -14.76 -8.97
C VAL A 110 -0.70 -14.39 -10.10
N PHE A 111 0.48 -13.89 -9.77
CA PHE A 111 1.55 -13.64 -10.72
C PHE A 111 2.59 -14.73 -10.60
N GLU A 112 2.89 -15.38 -11.72
CA GLU A 112 4.01 -16.30 -11.78
C GLU A 112 5.31 -15.51 -11.66
N TYR A 113 6.28 -16.08 -10.96
CA TYR A 113 7.62 -15.51 -10.82
C TYR A 113 8.21 -15.07 -12.16
N LYS A 114 8.01 -15.87 -13.22
CA LYS A 114 8.52 -15.59 -14.57
C LYS A 114 7.97 -14.31 -15.16
N ASP A 115 6.69 -14.01 -14.95
CA ASP A 115 6.06 -12.79 -15.49
C ASP A 115 6.68 -11.53 -14.88
N ILE A 116 6.99 -11.58 -13.59
CA ILE A 116 7.65 -10.47 -12.87
C ILE A 116 9.10 -10.37 -13.32
N ALA A 117 9.83 -11.49 -13.33
CA ALA A 117 11.23 -11.55 -13.70
C ALA A 117 11.48 -11.10 -15.14
N GLU A 118 10.63 -11.50 -16.10
CA GLU A 118 10.74 -11.10 -17.51
C GLU A 118 10.43 -9.60 -17.71
N LYS A 119 9.39 -9.09 -17.05
CA LYS A 119 8.97 -7.69 -17.22
C LYS A 119 9.85 -6.69 -16.48
N THR A 120 10.46 -7.10 -15.35
CA THR A 120 11.09 -6.15 -14.42
C THR A 120 12.50 -6.52 -14.00
N GLY A 121 12.92 -7.77 -14.19
CA GLY A 121 14.17 -8.30 -13.65
C GLY A 121 14.16 -8.54 -12.13
N LEU A 122 13.07 -8.20 -11.42
CA LEU A 122 12.98 -8.31 -9.97
C LEU A 122 12.66 -9.74 -9.52
N GLY A 123 13.12 -10.08 -8.32
CA GLY A 123 12.78 -11.30 -7.58
C GLY A 123 12.54 -11.01 -6.09
N PHE A 124 12.14 -12.03 -5.34
CA PHE A 124 12.04 -11.95 -3.87
C PHE A 124 11.17 -10.78 -3.36
N PRO A 125 9.89 -10.69 -3.77
CA PRO A 125 8.96 -9.70 -3.23
C PRO A 125 8.83 -9.86 -1.70
N HIS A 126 8.76 -8.74 -0.98
CA HIS A 126 8.91 -8.75 0.48
C HIS A 126 7.88 -7.90 1.22
N THR A 127 7.78 -6.60 0.91
CA THR A 127 6.83 -5.71 1.61
C THR A 127 6.06 -4.86 0.63
N SER A 128 4.74 -4.83 0.77
CA SER A 128 3.82 -4.13 -0.11
C SER A 128 3.18 -2.91 0.56
N HIS A 129 2.88 -1.87 -0.23
CA HIS A 129 2.21 -0.65 0.20
C HIS A 129 1.26 -0.13 -0.89
N CYS A 130 0.11 0.39 -0.49
CA CYS A 130 -0.73 1.20 -1.36
C CYS A 130 -0.09 2.56 -1.60
N LEU A 131 -0.14 3.04 -2.84
CA LEU A 131 0.19 4.42 -3.19
C LEU A 131 -1.09 5.25 -3.29
N ALA A 132 -0.97 6.57 -3.10
CA ALA A 132 -2.09 7.50 -3.24
C ALA A 132 -2.68 7.52 -4.67
N SER A 133 -1.93 7.03 -5.68
CA SER A 133 -2.40 6.87 -7.05
C SER A 133 -3.38 5.71 -7.24
N GLY A 134 -3.54 4.83 -6.24
CA GLY A 134 -4.25 3.55 -6.38
C GLY A 134 -3.36 2.40 -6.84
N ASP A 135 -2.10 2.68 -7.19
CA ASP A 135 -1.10 1.66 -7.49
C ASP A 135 -0.64 0.92 -6.22
N ILE A 136 -0.09 -0.28 -6.41
CA ILE A 136 0.52 -1.08 -5.35
C ILE A 136 2.02 -1.12 -5.59
N MET A 137 2.80 -0.75 -4.58
CA MET A 137 4.25 -0.84 -4.59
C MET A 137 4.70 -2.04 -3.76
N ILE A 138 5.56 -2.89 -4.31
CA ILE A 138 6.14 -4.05 -3.63
C ILE A 138 7.65 -3.92 -3.66
N SER A 139 8.27 -3.84 -2.49
CA SER A 139 9.73 -3.95 -2.34
C SER A 139 10.20 -5.37 -2.61
N CYS A 140 11.29 -5.47 -3.37
CA CYS A 140 11.93 -6.72 -3.79
C CYS A 140 13.36 -6.73 -3.27
N LEU A 141 13.79 -7.85 -2.67
CA LEU A 141 15.10 -7.97 -2.03
C LEU A 141 16.26 -8.20 -3.02
N GLY A 142 15.96 -8.56 -4.27
CA GLY A 142 16.98 -8.82 -5.28
C GLY A 142 16.41 -8.90 -6.70
N ASP A 143 17.29 -9.24 -7.64
CA ASP A 143 16.89 -9.58 -9.01
C ASP A 143 16.46 -11.05 -9.15
N LYS A 144 16.09 -11.42 -10.37
CA LYS A 144 15.72 -12.79 -10.77
C LYS A 144 16.89 -13.80 -10.70
N GLU A 145 18.13 -13.34 -10.56
CA GLU A 145 19.31 -14.18 -10.37
C GLU A 145 19.65 -14.38 -8.88
N GLY A 146 18.99 -13.64 -7.98
CA GLY A 146 19.25 -13.69 -6.53
C GLY A 146 20.31 -12.71 -6.05
N ASN A 147 20.75 -11.75 -6.88
CA ASN A 147 21.68 -10.72 -6.43
C ASN A 147 20.93 -9.64 -5.64
N THR A 148 21.44 -9.31 -4.46
CA THR A 148 20.87 -8.26 -3.60
C THR A 148 21.04 -6.86 -4.17
N THR A 149 22.02 -6.64 -5.06
CA THR A 149 22.20 -5.37 -5.78
C THR A 149 21.13 -5.14 -6.85
N GLY A 150 20.44 -6.18 -7.28
CA GLY A 150 19.33 -6.10 -8.23
C GLY A 150 17.98 -5.73 -7.60
N ASN A 151 17.97 -5.39 -6.30
CA ASN A 151 16.78 -5.03 -5.55
C ASN A 151 16.06 -3.80 -6.13
N GLY A 152 14.80 -3.61 -5.75
CA GLY A 152 14.00 -2.51 -6.27
C GLY A 152 12.54 -2.59 -5.87
N PHE A 153 11.69 -1.87 -6.61
CA PHE A 153 10.26 -1.80 -6.32
C PHE A 153 9.46 -2.17 -7.56
N LEU A 154 8.62 -3.19 -7.42
CA LEU A 154 7.60 -3.60 -8.38
C LEU A 154 6.37 -2.71 -8.20
N LEU A 155 5.87 -2.13 -9.29
CA LEU A 155 4.60 -1.40 -9.32
C LEU A 155 3.53 -2.22 -10.02
N LEU A 156 2.36 -2.32 -9.37
CA LEU A 156 1.13 -2.84 -9.95
C LEU A 156 0.08 -1.73 -10.06
N ASP A 157 -0.78 -1.78 -11.06
CA ASP A 157 -1.97 -0.91 -11.14
C ASP A 157 -3.11 -1.42 -10.22
N SER A 158 -4.25 -0.71 -10.23
CA SER A 158 -5.44 -1.07 -9.44
C SER A 158 -6.10 -2.38 -9.86
N GLU A 159 -5.82 -2.86 -11.08
CA GLU A 159 -6.23 -4.15 -11.61
C GLU A 159 -5.14 -5.22 -11.40
N PHE A 160 -4.11 -4.88 -10.63
CA PHE A 160 -2.94 -5.68 -10.28
C PHE A 160 -1.96 -5.95 -11.44
N ASN A 161 -2.12 -5.37 -12.63
CA ASN A 161 -1.16 -5.59 -13.71
C ASN A 161 0.20 -4.98 -13.38
N VAL A 162 1.29 -5.65 -13.80
CA VAL A 162 2.65 -5.11 -13.68
C VAL A 162 2.81 -3.84 -14.52
N LYS A 163 2.99 -2.70 -13.84
CA LYS A 163 3.34 -1.40 -14.47
C LYS A 163 4.83 -1.29 -14.77
N GLY A 164 5.68 -1.86 -13.90
CA GLY A 164 7.14 -1.86 -14.09
C GLY A 164 7.96 -1.73 -12.80
N ARG A 165 9.24 -1.39 -12.93
CA ARG A 165 10.19 -1.13 -11.83
C ARG A 165 10.25 0.37 -11.53
N GLN A 166 10.01 0.80 -10.28
CA GLN A 166 9.98 2.23 -9.91
C GLN A 166 11.39 2.84 -9.70
N TYR A 167 12.32 2.07 -9.13
CA TYR A 167 13.68 2.52 -8.83
C TYR A 167 14.70 1.49 -9.31
N ASN A 168 15.82 1.98 -9.85
CA ASN A 168 17.05 1.19 -9.96
C ASN A 168 18.04 1.69 -8.90
N ILE A 169 18.48 0.76 -8.05
CA ILE A 169 19.39 1.02 -6.93
C ILE A 169 20.64 0.11 -7.00
N GLU A 170 20.99 -0.39 -8.19
CA GLU A 170 22.21 -1.17 -8.45
C GLU A 170 23.48 -0.48 -7.93
N ASP A 171 23.54 0.85 -7.99
CA ASP A 171 24.49 1.66 -7.23
C ASP A 171 23.74 2.31 -6.04
N PRO A 172 23.88 1.80 -4.80
CA PRO A 172 23.25 2.40 -3.63
C PRO A 172 23.69 3.84 -3.37
N ALA A 173 24.87 4.24 -3.86
CA ALA A 173 25.34 5.63 -3.76
C ALA A 173 24.76 6.54 -4.86
N LYS A 174 24.12 5.96 -5.90
CA LYS A 174 23.50 6.68 -7.01
C LYS A 174 22.17 6.03 -7.44
N PRO A 175 21.17 5.96 -6.54
CA PRO A 175 19.85 5.48 -6.91
C PRO A 175 19.26 6.41 -7.97
N PHE A 176 18.67 5.85 -9.03
CA PHE A 176 17.90 6.64 -9.98
C PHE A 176 16.45 6.18 -10.06
N LEU A 177 15.55 7.16 -10.11
CA LEU A 177 14.13 6.93 -10.28
C LEU A 177 13.89 6.50 -11.74
N ALA A 178 13.49 5.25 -11.94
CA ALA A 178 13.08 4.75 -13.26
C ALA A 178 11.62 5.11 -13.59
N GLY A 179 10.82 5.42 -12.56
CA GLY A 179 9.41 5.79 -12.66
C GLY A 179 9.10 7.26 -12.37
N GLN A 180 7.83 7.55 -12.10
CA GLN A 180 7.34 8.87 -11.69
C GLN A 180 6.94 8.83 -10.20
N VAL A 181 7.21 9.91 -9.46
CA VAL A 181 6.70 10.11 -8.10
C VAL A 181 5.58 11.15 -8.16
N TRP A 182 4.43 10.80 -7.58
CA TRP A 182 3.31 11.71 -7.37
C TRP A 182 3.38 12.23 -5.94
N VAL A 183 3.54 13.55 -5.79
CA VAL A 183 3.49 14.19 -4.46
C VAL A 183 2.04 14.60 -4.19
N GLY A 184 1.35 13.85 -3.33
CA GLY A 184 0.06 14.27 -2.75
C GLY A 184 0.25 15.17 -1.53
N GLY A 185 -0.82 15.83 -1.06
CA GLY A 185 -0.76 16.70 0.13
C GLY A 185 -1.69 17.90 0.01
N LEU A 186 -1.31 19.05 0.59
CA LEU A 186 -2.04 20.32 0.49
C LEU A 186 -1.77 21.09 -0.82
N LEU A 187 -0.83 20.60 -1.65
CA LEU A 187 -0.40 21.22 -2.91
C LEU A 187 -1.24 20.95 -4.19
N PRO A 188 -2.12 19.92 -4.30
CA PRO A 188 -2.89 19.73 -5.51
C PRO A 188 -3.92 20.86 -5.66
N LYS A 189 -4.34 21.11 -6.90
CA LYS A 189 -5.28 22.18 -7.25
C LYS A 189 -6.55 22.07 -6.42
N GLY A 190 -6.83 23.10 -5.62
CA GLY A 190 -7.92 23.13 -4.65
C GLY A 190 -7.51 22.82 -3.20
N GLY A 191 -6.24 22.51 -2.93
CA GLY A 191 -5.69 22.42 -1.58
C GLY A 191 -5.31 23.78 -0.98
N ASP A 192 -4.98 23.79 0.31
CA ASP A 192 -4.69 25.02 1.08
C ASP A 192 -3.27 25.60 0.85
N VAL A 193 -2.41 24.90 0.11
CA VAL A 193 -1.00 25.31 -0.10
C VAL A 193 -0.70 25.48 -1.58
N VAL A 194 -0.04 26.58 -1.93
CA VAL A 194 0.48 26.90 -3.26
C VAL A 194 2.01 26.80 -3.24
N TYR A 195 2.63 26.53 -4.39
CA TYR A 195 4.07 26.78 -4.57
C TYR A 195 4.27 28.13 -5.29
N VAL A 196 5.38 28.80 -4.98
CA VAL A 196 5.76 30.07 -5.61
C VAL A 196 6.88 29.80 -6.61
N THR A 197 6.70 30.19 -7.87
CA THR A 197 7.72 30.06 -8.92
C THR A 197 8.82 31.10 -8.80
N ASP A 198 9.92 30.94 -9.54
CA ASP A 198 11.01 31.93 -9.60
C ASP A 198 10.51 33.32 -10.06
N ASP A 199 9.44 33.35 -10.86
CA ASP A 199 8.76 34.57 -11.30
C ASP A 199 7.71 35.08 -10.28
N SER A 200 7.74 34.56 -9.05
CA SER A 200 6.84 34.90 -7.95
C SER A 200 5.35 34.64 -8.23
N GLN A 201 5.04 33.67 -9.10
CA GLN A 201 3.66 33.25 -9.35
C GLN A 201 3.25 32.14 -8.38
N GLU A 202 2.07 32.25 -7.79
CA GLU A 202 1.46 31.17 -7.02
C GLU A 202 0.79 30.18 -7.96
N GLU A 203 1.20 28.92 -7.89
CA GLU A 203 0.67 27.85 -8.72
C GLU A 203 0.31 26.62 -7.88
N GLN A 204 -0.55 25.77 -8.46
CA GLN A 204 -0.90 24.44 -7.96
C GLN A 204 -0.99 23.47 -9.14
N TYR A 205 -0.62 22.22 -8.90
CA TYR A 205 -0.70 21.16 -9.92
C TYR A 205 -2.03 20.42 -9.84
N ASN A 206 -2.61 19.98 -10.97
CA ASN A 206 -3.73 19.05 -10.91
C ASN A 206 -3.33 17.73 -10.22
N VAL A 207 -2.10 17.26 -10.48
CA VAL A 207 -1.35 16.27 -9.70
C VAL A 207 0.15 16.50 -10.06
N PRO A 208 1.08 16.75 -9.12
CA PRO A 208 2.46 17.06 -9.49
C PRO A 208 3.17 15.84 -10.08
N GLN A 209 3.68 15.96 -11.30
CA GLN A 209 4.66 15.03 -11.87
C GLN A 209 6.06 15.56 -11.61
N VAL A 210 6.80 14.96 -10.68
CA VAL A 210 8.22 15.27 -10.53
C VAL A 210 9.03 14.28 -11.38
N LYS A 211 9.64 14.76 -12.46
CA LYS A 211 10.66 14.00 -13.18
C LYS A 211 11.99 14.16 -12.42
N VAL A 212 12.17 13.38 -11.36
CA VAL A 212 13.36 13.43 -10.51
C VAL A 212 14.56 12.85 -11.26
N THR A 213 15.55 13.66 -11.59
CA THR A 213 16.83 13.19 -12.16
C THR A 213 17.83 12.75 -11.08
N SER A 214 17.71 13.27 -9.85
CA SER A 214 18.51 12.82 -8.70
C SER A 214 17.80 13.13 -7.38
N LEU A 215 17.93 12.24 -6.40
CA LEU A 215 17.59 12.49 -5.00
C LEU A 215 18.88 12.89 -4.26
N GLN A 216 18.83 13.97 -3.49
CA GLN A 216 19.85 14.31 -2.50
C GLN A 216 19.24 14.14 -1.12
N THR A 217 19.91 13.39 -0.25
CA THR A 217 19.67 13.39 1.19
C THR A 217 20.55 14.48 1.81
N PHE A 218 19.97 15.33 2.65
CA PHE A 218 20.71 16.29 3.48
C PHE A 218 21.26 15.61 4.74
#